data_AF-I2GU75-F1
#
_entry.id   AF-I2GU75-F1
#
_cell.length_a   1.000
_cell.length_b   1.000
_cell.length_c   1.000
_cell.angle_alpha   90.00
_cell.angle_beta   90.00
_cell.angle_gamma   90.00
#
_symmetry.space_group_name_H-M   'P 1'
#
loop_
_entity.id
_entity.type
_entity.pdbx_description
1 polymer ?
#
loop_
_entity_poly.entity_id
_entity_poly.type
_entity_poly.pdbx_seq_one_letter_code
_entity_poly.pdbx_strand_id
1 'polypeptide(L)' 'MANEILFFPIQKRLAEECEYREGVYQLKLEAAQMLNDVAAGTYLMSPGNIQAIKNVNAMCRKAGIPPLAYDPK' A
#
# COMPACT_ATOMS: atom_id res chain seq x y z
N MET A 1 -12.23 12.89 -17.36
CA MET A 1 -11.79 12.46 -16.02
C MET A 1 -12.51 11.14 -15.74
N ALA A 2 -11.81 10.01 -15.84
CA ALA A 2 -12.44 8.70 -15.66
C ALA A 2 -12.58 8.42 -14.16
N ASN A 3 -13.83 8.39 -13.67
CA ASN A 3 -14.17 7.86 -12.36
C ASN A 3 -14.03 6.33 -12.43
N GLU A 4 -12.84 5.81 -12.12
CA GLU A 4 -12.66 4.39 -11.87
C GLU A 4 -13.16 4.08 -10.47
N ILE A 5 -14.42 3.65 -10.41
CA ILE A 5 -15.01 3.05 -9.23
C ILE A 5 -14.34 1.68 -9.06
N LEU A 6 -13.46 1.56 -8.07
CA LEU A 6 -12.96 0.26 -7.61
C LEU A 6 -14.16 -0.50 -7.02
N PHE A 7 -14.59 -1.55 -7.71
CA PHE A 7 -15.68 -2.42 -7.22
C PHE A 7 -15.27 -3.03 -5.87
N PHE A 8 -16.14 -2.88 -4.88
CA PHE A 8 -15.99 -3.49 -3.56
C PHE A 8 -16.79 -4.81 -3.51
N PRO A 9 -16.26 -5.89 -2.91
CA PRO A 9 -14.96 -5.99 -2.24
C PRO A 9 -13.81 -6.11 -3.24
N ILE A 10 -12.75 -5.33 -3.01
CA ILE A 10 -11.48 -5.51 -3.73
C ILE A 10 -10.95 -6.87 -3.29
N GLN A 11 -10.97 -7.85 -4.21
CA GLN A 11 -10.41 -9.16 -3.93
C GLN A 11 -8.90 -8.97 -3.70
N LYS A 12 -8.41 -9.38 -2.52
CA LYS A 12 -6.96 -9.41 -2.27
C LYS A 12 -6.35 -10.42 -3.23
N ARG A 13 -5.45 -9.94 -4.09
CA ARG A 13 -4.67 -10.75 -5.03
C ARG A 13 -3.20 -10.44 -4.81
N LEU A 14 -2.33 -11.39 -5.16
CA LEU A 14 -0.90 -11.14 -5.13
C LEU A 14 -0.58 -9.98 -6.08
N ALA A 15 0.18 -9.00 -5.59
CA ALA A 15 0.52 -7.82 -6.38
C ALA A 15 1.21 -8.16 -7.71
N GLU A 16 1.93 -9.28 -7.73
CA GLU A 16 2.64 -9.84 -8.90
C GLU A 16 1.70 -10.35 -9.99
N GLU A 17 0.44 -10.67 -9.65
CA GLU A 17 -0.58 -11.17 -10.57
C GLU A 17 -1.50 -10.07 -11.11
N CYS A 18 -1.23 -8.81 -10.75
CA CYS A 18 -2.08 -7.66 -11.04
C CYS A 18 -1.43 -6.75 -12.10
N GLU A 19 -2.26 -6.00 -12.85
CA GLU A 19 -1.75 -4.90 -13.67
C GLU A 19 -1.07 -3.86 -12.78
N TYR A 20 -0.09 -3.13 -13.31
CA TYR A 20 0.81 -2.27 -12.52
C TYR A 20 0.06 -1.40 -11.48
N ARG A 21 -0.99 -0.69 -11.88
CA ARG A 21 -1.74 0.19 -10.99
C ARG A 21 -2.51 -0.58 -9.90
N GLU A 22 -3.09 -1.72 -10.25
CA GLU A 22 -3.78 -2.60 -9.29
C GLU A 22 -2.78 -3.27 -8.34
N GLY A 23 -1.63 -3.73 -8.83
CA GLY A 23 -0.56 -4.29 -7.99
C GLY A 23 -0.04 -3.27 -6.99
N VAL A 24 0.15 -2.02 -7.40
CA VAL A 24 0.51 -0.92 -6.47
C VAL A 24 -0.60 -0.68 -5.44
N TYR A 25 -1.87 -0.82 -5.82
CA TYR A 25 -2.99 -0.71 -4.89
C TYR A 25 -3.00 -1.88 -3.88
N GLN A 26 -2.75 -3.12 -4.31
CA GLN A 26 -2.64 -4.28 -3.42
C GLN A 26 -1.49 -4.10 -2.42
N LEU A 27 -0.30 -3.69 -2.89
CA LEU A 27 0.83 -3.38 -2.01
C LEU A 27 0.50 -2.28 -1.00
N LYS A 28 -0.28 -1.27 -1.42
CA LYS A 28 -0.77 -0.23 -0.50
C LYS A 28 -1.67 -0.80 0.58
N LEU A 29 -2.60 -1.71 0.24
CA LEU A 29 -3.46 -2.37 1.21
C LEU A 29 -2.67 -3.21 2.22
N GLU A 30 -1.67 -3.95 1.75
CA GLU A 30 -0.79 -4.75 2.61
C GLU A 30 0.01 -3.87 3.57
N ALA A 31 0.62 -2.79 3.07
CA ALA A 31 1.34 -1.84 3.89
C ALA A 31 0.43 -1.10 4.88
N ALA A 32 -0.82 -0.79 4.50
CA ALA A 32 -1.80 -0.23 5.42
C ALA A 32 -2.17 -1.21 6.54
N GLN A 33 -2.34 -2.49 6.23
CA GLN A 33 -2.58 -3.53 7.24
C GLN A 33 -1.41 -3.62 8.22
N MET A 34 -0.18 -3.67 7.71
CA MET A 34 1.02 -3.70 8.56
C MET A 34 1.10 -2.48 9.49
N LEU A 35 0.76 -1.29 9.01
CA LEU A 35 0.70 -0.08 9.84
C LEU A 35 -0.37 -0.17 10.93
N ASN A 36 -1.53 -0.76 10.64
CA ASN A 36 -2.55 -1.01 11.64
C ASN A 36 -2.06 -2.00 12.72
N ASP A 37 -1.31 -3.04 12.32
CA ASP A 37 -0.74 -4.01 13.25
C ASP A 37 0.34 -3.39 14.14
N VAL A 38 1.16 -2.47 13.60
CA VAL A 38 2.08 -1.65 14.41
C VAL A 38 1.31 -0.80 15.42
N ALA A 39 0.26 -0.11 14.98
CA ALA A 39 -0.55 0.74 15.84
C ALA A 39 -1.26 -0.05 16.95
N ALA A 40 -1.63 -1.31 16.67
CA ALA A 40 -2.19 -2.24 17.63
C ALA A 40 -1.13 -2.86 18.57
N GLY A 41 0.16 -2.61 18.34
CA GLY A 41 1.27 -3.19 19.11
C GLY A 41 1.50 -4.68 18.85
N THR A 42 0.92 -5.23 17.79
CA THR A 42 1.06 -6.65 17.42
C THR A 42 2.21 -6.90 16.45
N TYR A 43 2.80 -5.83 15.90
CA TYR A 43 3.95 -5.88 15.01
C TYR A 43 4.99 -4.81 15.34
N LEU A 44 6.28 -5.18 15.27
CA LEU A 44 7.40 -4.24 15.40
C LEU A 44 7.99 -3.97 14.03
N MET A 45 8.02 -2.70 13.63
CA MET A 45 8.60 -2.28 12.36
C MET A 45 10.12 -2.45 12.37
N SER A 46 10.65 -3.18 11.39
CA SER A 46 12.08 -3.18 11.10
C SER A 46 12.47 -2.00 10.19
N PRO A 47 13.74 -1.59 10.14
CA PRO A 47 14.23 -0.62 9.16
C PRO A 47 13.91 -1.00 7.71
N GLY A 48 13.89 -2.31 7.40
CA GLY A 48 13.50 -2.83 6.08
C GLY A 48 12.03 -2.54 5.75
N ASN A 49 11.13 -2.66 6.73
CA ASN A 49 9.71 -2.33 6.54
C ASN A 49 9.51 -0.84 6.29
N ILE A 50 10.23 0.02 7.01
CA ILE A 50 10.19 1.47 6.82
C ILE A 50 10.60 1.81 5.37
N GLN A 51 11.68 1.20 4.88
CA GLN A 51 12.13 1.41 3.51
C GLN A 51 11.13 0.86 2.48
N ALA A 52 10.52 -0.30 2.76
CA ALA A 52 9.48 -0.86 1.90
C ALA A 52 8.26 0.08 1.79
N ILE A 53 7.79 0.67 2.89
CA ILE A 53 6.69 1.64 2.87
C ILE A 53 7.05 2.89 2.06
N LYS A 54 8.30 3.39 2.16
CA LYS A 54 8.79 4.49 1.31
C LYS A 54 8.73 4.12 -0.17
N ASN A 55 9.12 2.90 -0.53
CA ASN A 55 9.06 2.41 -1.91
C ASN A 55 7.59 2.31 -2.39
N VAL A 56 6.69 1.78 -1.56
CA VAL A 56 5.24 1.72 -1.86
C VAL A 56 4.66 3.11 -2.08
N ASN A 57 5.02 4.09 -1.23
CA ASN A 57 4.59 5.48 -1.40
C ASN A 57 5.12 6.11 -2.70
N ALA A 58 6.36 5.81 -3.09
CA ALA A 58 6.91 6.24 -4.37
C ALA A 58 6.16 5.61 -5.56
N MET A 59 5.81 4.32 -5.48
CA MET A 59 5.00 3.64 -6.50
C MET A 59 3.59 4.20 -6.58
N CYS A 60 2.95 4.48 -5.43
CA CYS A 60 1.63 5.12 -5.38
C CYS A 60 1.63 6.44 -6.15
N ARG A 61 2.62 7.30 -5.91
CA ARG A 61 2.77 8.58 -6.63
C ARG A 61 2.93 8.40 -8.14
N LYS A 62 3.74 7.43 -8.57
CA LYS A 62 3.91 7.11 -10.01
C LYS A 62 2.62 6.58 -10.65
N ALA A 63 1.83 5.83 -9.89
CA ALA A 63 0.57 5.24 -10.35
C ALA A 63 -0.65 6.18 -10.22
N GLY A 64 -0.46 7.42 -9.76
CA GLY A 64 -1.57 8.36 -9.49
C GLY A 64 -2.45 7.97 -8.30
N ILE A 65 -1.96 7.08 -7.43
CA ILE A 65 -2.65 6.63 -6.22
C ILE A 65 -2.17 7.49 -5.04
N PRO A 66 -3.05 7.95 -4.15
CA PRO A 66 -2.64 8.65 -2.94
C PRO A 66 -1.71 7.79 -2.08
N PRO A 67 -0.57 8.29 -1.59
CA PRO A 67 0.34 7.53 -0.73
C PRO A 67 -0.30 7.23 0.64
N LEU A 68 0.32 6.32 1.40
CA LEU A 68 -0.01 6.06 2.80
C LEU A 68 0.39 7.26 3.66
N ALA A 69 -0.42 7.52 4.70
CA ALA A 69 -0.16 8.53 5.72
C ALA A 69 0.93 8.06 6.71
N TYR A 70 2.10 7.75 6.18
CA TYR A 70 3.27 7.35 6.95
C TYR A 70 4.48 8.11 6.41
N ASP A 71 4.93 9.10 7.17
CA ASP A 71 6.15 9.85 6.93
C ASP A 71 7.05 9.72 8.17
N PRO A 72 7.99 8.76 8.16
CA PRO A 72 8.92 8.58 9.27
C PRO A 72 9.91 9.75 9.26
N LYS A 73 9.80 10.62 10.27
CA LYS A 73 10.79 11.68 10.55
C LYS A 73 12.17 11.10 10.87
#